data_AF-A0A9E0ASA5-F1
#
_entry.id   AF-A0A9E0ASA5-F1
#
_cell.length_a   1.000
_cell.length_b   1.000
_cell.length_c   1.000
_cell.angle_alpha   90.00
_cell.angle_beta   90.00
_cell.angle_gamma   90.00
#
_symmetry.space_group_name_H-M   'P 1'
#
loop_
_entity.id
_entity.type
_entity.pdbx_description
1 polymer ?
#
loop_
_entity_poly.entity_id
_entity_poly.type
_entity_poly.pdbx_seq_one_letter_code
_entity_poly.pdbx_strand_id
1 'polypeptide(L)'
;MLGILQTQMRLQEYNVKRYQSGYLPSLVAYGSLSAAALRTEFTIFNPDYRWYPTGIIGATLNVPIFDGLQKRAKIRQEKYSLQKIQNEIKTFDQAVRLESNSNRAALLDAQNALSVQEKNLQLANDVVRSTRLKYEQGVGSNLEVIDAETTLKEAQANYYNAIYDAIVAKINLDKALGNLQY
;
A
#
# COMPACT_ATOMS: atom_id res chain seq x y z
N MET A 1 3.75 0.91 1.73
CA MET A 1 2.40 0.89 2.33
C MET A 1 2.36 0.14 3.67
N LEU A 2 2.82 -1.12 3.74
CA LEU A 2 2.91 -1.91 4.98
C LEU A 2 3.64 -1.18 6.14
N GLY A 3 4.76 -0.49 5.86
CA GLY A 3 5.48 0.28 6.88
C GLY A 3 4.68 1.45 7.49
N ILE A 4 3.76 2.04 6.72
CA ILE A 4 2.88 3.12 7.21
C ILE A 4 1.84 2.51 8.17
N LEU A 5 1.19 1.39 7.78
CA LEU A 5 0.22 0.69 8.62
C LEU A 5 0.85 0.19 9.93
N GLN A 6 2.08 -0.34 9.89
CA GLN A 6 2.81 -0.75 11.09
C GLN A 6 3.14 0.44 12.01
N THR A 7 3.47 1.59 11.42
CA THR A 7 3.72 2.82 12.19
C THR A 7 2.43 3.34 12.82
N GLN A 8 1.33 3.32 12.09
CA GLN A 8 0.00 3.67 12.59
C GLN A 8 -0.45 2.73 13.72
N MET A 9 -0.19 1.43 13.60
CA MET A 9 -0.45 0.44 14.65
C MET A 9 0.34 0.77 15.93
N ARG A 10 1.65 1.03 15.81
CA ARG A 10 2.50 1.42 16.96
C ARG A 10 2.00 2.71 17.62
N LEU A 11 1.66 3.73 16.85
CA LEU A 11 1.07 4.97 17.38
C LEU A 11 -0.23 4.69 18.13
N GLN A 12 -1.07 3.81 17.61
CA GLN A 12 -2.32 3.44 18.26
C GLN A 12 -2.11 2.64 19.55
N GLU A 13 -1.10 1.76 19.61
CA GLU A 13 -0.70 1.10 20.85
C GLU A 13 -0.25 2.11 21.91
N TYR A 14 0.53 3.12 21.52
CA TYR A 14 0.91 4.22 22.42
C TYR A 14 -0.31 5.01 22.89
N ASN A 15 -1.32 5.25 22.04
CA ASN A 15 -2.57 5.89 22.47
C ASN A 15 -3.29 5.05 23.53
N VAL A 16 -3.41 3.73 23.33
CA VAL A 16 -4.02 2.83 24.33
C VAL A 16 -3.27 2.93 25.67
N LYS A 17 -1.92 2.89 25.64
CA LYS A 17 -1.09 3.06 26.85
C LYS A 17 -1.27 4.44 27.48
N ARG A 18 -1.34 5.51 26.69
CA ARG A 18 -1.58 6.89 27.16
C ARG A 18 -2.88 6.99 27.96
N TYR A 19 -3.96 6.41 27.43
CA TYR A 19 -5.25 6.41 28.12
C TYR A 19 -5.28 5.50 29.36
N GLN A 20 -4.51 4.39 29.36
CA GLN A 20 -4.29 3.58 30.56
C GLN A 20 -3.54 4.36 31.64
N SER A 21 -2.49 5.11 31.27
CA SER A 21 -1.77 5.99 32.18
C SER A 21 -2.63 7.13 32.73
N GLY A 22 -3.78 7.45 32.10
CA GLY A 22 -4.74 8.41 32.63
C GLY A 22 -5.40 8.01 33.96
N TYR A 23 -5.22 6.77 34.43
CA TYR A 23 -5.60 6.34 35.78
C TYR A 23 -4.54 6.63 36.84
N LEU A 24 -3.34 7.00 36.43
CA LEU A 24 -2.26 7.36 37.35
C LEU A 24 -2.47 8.79 37.86
N PRO A 25 -2.06 9.09 39.10
CA PRO A 25 -2.06 10.46 39.60
C PRO A 25 -1.06 11.31 38.81
N SER A 26 -1.41 12.58 38.59
CA SER A 26 -0.55 13.54 37.90
C SER A 26 -0.16 14.67 38.84
N LEU A 27 1.14 14.95 38.94
CA LEU A 27 1.68 16.09 39.68
C LEU A 27 2.13 17.16 38.68
N VAL A 28 1.62 18.38 38.83
CA VAL A 28 2.00 19.52 37.99
C VAL A 28 2.56 20.61 38.90
N ALA A 29 3.80 21.01 38.65
CA ALA A 29 4.39 22.18 39.27
C ALA A 29 4.21 23.40 38.35
N TYR A 30 3.89 24.55 38.94
CA TYR A 30 3.75 25.80 38.21
C TYR A 30 4.43 26.94 38.94
N GLY A 31 4.89 27.92 38.17
CA GLY A 31 5.48 29.14 38.69
C GLY A 31 5.18 30.30 37.77
N SER A 32 4.88 31.47 38.34
CA SER A 32 4.64 32.69 37.57
C SER A 32 5.31 33.87 38.25
N LEU A 33 5.98 34.69 37.46
CA LEU A 33 6.54 35.97 37.88
C LEU A 33 5.74 37.07 37.18
N SER A 34 5.18 37.99 37.94
CA SER A 34 4.44 39.14 37.42
C SER A 34 4.80 40.38 38.20
N ALA A 35 4.93 41.52 37.54
CA ALA A 35 5.11 42.80 38.20
C ALA A 35 3.90 43.69 37.89
N ALA A 36 3.25 44.21 38.92
CA ALA A 36 2.09 45.08 38.77
C ALA A 36 2.38 46.46 39.34
N ALA A 37 2.04 47.50 38.59
CA ALA A 37 1.94 48.87 39.08
C ALA A 37 0.47 49.13 39.42
N LEU A 38 0.09 48.93 40.68
CA LEU A 38 -1.28 49.09 41.19
C LEU A 38 -1.66 50.59 41.25
N ARG A 39 -1.85 51.24 40.09
CA ARG A 39 -2.08 52.69 39.97
C ARG A 39 -3.29 53.04 39.09
N THR A 40 -3.84 54.23 39.32
CA THR A 40 -5.01 54.78 38.62
C THR A 40 -4.65 55.69 37.44
N GLU A 41 -3.42 56.21 37.38
CA GLU A 41 -2.93 57.11 36.30
C GLU A 41 -1.86 56.46 35.39
N PHE A 42 -1.78 56.87 34.12
CA PHE A 42 -0.96 56.23 33.08
C PHE A 42 0.45 56.84 32.98
N THR A 43 1.41 56.35 33.76
CA THR A 43 2.79 56.90 33.84
C THR A 43 3.89 55.83 33.66
N ILE A 44 3.87 55.10 32.54
CA ILE A 44 4.68 53.88 32.32
C ILE A 44 6.20 54.14 32.20
N PHE A 45 6.62 55.34 31.79
CA PHE A 45 8.02 55.62 31.40
C PHE A 45 8.85 56.42 32.41
N ASN A 46 8.37 56.61 33.64
CA ASN A 46 9.10 57.38 34.65
C ASN A 46 9.97 56.44 35.54
N PRO A 47 11.31 56.62 35.58
CA PRO A 47 12.24 55.72 36.27
C PRO A 47 12.20 55.79 37.81
N ASP A 48 11.56 56.81 38.40
CA ASP A 48 11.51 56.98 39.87
C ASP A 48 10.43 56.11 40.55
N TYR A 49 9.62 55.37 39.80
CA TYR A 49 8.45 54.66 40.33
C TYR A 49 8.60 53.13 40.36
N ARG A 50 8.26 52.56 41.52
CA ARG A 50 8.55 51.17 41.90
C ARG A 50 7.50 50.19 41.36
N TRP A 51 7.93 49.26 40.52
CA TRP A 51 7.14 48.07 40.17
C TRP A 51 7.18 47.06 41.33
N TYR A 52 6.05 46.41 41.62
CA TYR A 52 5.97 45.39 42.67
C TYR A 52 6.03 43.99 42.05
N PRO A 53 7.21 43.34 42.03
CA PRO A 53 7.32 41.97 41.55
C PRO A 53 6.66 41.01 42.54
N THR A 54 5.79 40.15 42.03
CA THR A 54 5.15 39.06 42.74
C THR A 54 5.52 37.76 42.05
N GLY A 55 6.03 36.80 42.82
CA GLY A 55 6.31 35.45 42.35
C GLY A 55 5.43 34.45 43.08
N ILE A 56 4.82 33.55 42.33
CA ILE A 56 4.07 32.42 42.89
C ILE A 56 4.73 31.15 42.38
N ILE A 57 4.99 30.22 43.30
CA ILE A 57 5.37 28.84 42.99
C ILE A 57 4.36 27.92 43.69
N GLY A 58 3.94 26.87 43.01
CA GLY A 58 2.97 25.92 43.53
C GLY A 58 3.06 24.58 42.84
N ALA A 59 2.45 23.56 43.45
CA ALA A 59 2.29 22.25 42.85
C ALA A 59 0.87 21.73 43.11
N THR A 60 0.27 21.14 42.09
CA THR A 60 -1.07 20.55 42.13
C THR A 60 -0.97 19.06 41.86
N LEU A 61 -1.40 18.25 42.83
CA LEU A 61 -1.55 16.81 42.66
C LEU A 61 -3.01 16.49 42.31
N ASN A 62 -3.22 15.84 41.17
CA ASN A 62 -4.53 15.40 40.72
C ASN A 62 -4.60 13.86 40.74
N VAL A 63 -5.48 13.32 41.59
CA VAL A 63 -5.71 11.87 41.75
C VAL A 63 -7.13 11.55 41.30
N PRO A 64 -7.34 10.91 40.13
CA PRO A 64 -8.67 10.59 39.66
C PRO A 64 -9.22 9.36 40.41
N ILE A 65 -10.21 9.57 41.28
CA ILE A 65 -10.81 8.50 42.10
C ILE A 65 -11.96 7.80 41.37
N PHE A 66 -12.85 8.55 40.73
CA PHE A 66 -13.96 8.01 39.94
C PHE A 66 -14.31 8.96 38.79
N ASP A 67 -14.52 8.40 37.60
CA ASP A 67 -14.73 9.14 36.35
C ASP A 67 -16.00 8.69 35.60
N GLY A 68 -16.92 7.99 36.28
CA GLY A 68 -18.16 7.52 35.65
C GLY A 68 -17.95 6.48 34.54
N LEU A 69 -16.86 5.70 34.59
CA LEU A 69 -16.47 4.70 33.56
C LEU A 69 -16.01 5.32 32.22
N GLN A 70 -15.87 6.64 32.14
CA GLN A 70 -15.53 7.32 30.89
C GLN A 70 -14.17 6.88 30.33
N LYS A 71 -13.11 6.81 31.16
CA LYS A 71 -11.79 6.33 30.72
C LYS A 71 -11.83 4.87 30.32
N ARG A 72 -12.62 4.03 30.99
CA ARG A 72 -12.78 2.61 30.65
C ARG A 72 -13.39 2.46 29.26
N ALA A 73 -14.46 3.20 28.97
CA ALA A 73 -15.09 3.22 27.65
C ALA A 73 -14.11 3.73 26.58
N LYS A 74 -13.36 4.80 26.87
CA LYS A 74 -12.37 5.36 25.95
C LYS A 74 -11.24 4.37 25.65
N ILE A 75 -10.66 3.71 26.64
CA ILE A 75 -9.64 2.66 26.43
C ILE A 75 -10.19 1.53 25.55
N ARG A 76 -11.44 1.11 25.80
CA ARG A 76 -12.07 0.05 25.00
C ARG A 76 -12.23 0.49 23.54
N GLN A 77 -12.66 1.73 23.30
CA GLN A 77 -12.72 2.31 21.95
C GLN A 77 -11.35 2.31 21.26
N GLU A 78 -10.30 2.77 21.94
CA GLU A 78 -8.94 2.80 21.37
C GLU A 78 -8.39 1.38 21.09
N LYS A 79 -8.75 0.39 21.91
CA LYS A 79 -8.43 -1.03 21.66
C LYS A 79 -9.15 -1.56 20.41
N TYR A 80 -10.41 -1.20 20.20
CA TYR A 80 -11.11 -1.56 18.96
C TYR A 80 -10.50 -0.87 17.74
N SER A 81 -10.07 0.38 17.88
CA SER A 81 -9.33 1.08 16.82
C SER A 81 -8.00 0.37 16.50
N LEU A 82 -7.27 -0.12 17.51
CA LEU A 82 -6.07 -0.93 17.30
C LEU A 82 -6.39 -2.25 16.57
N GLN A 83 -7.44 -2.96 16.98
CA GLN A 83 -7.88 -4.18 16.30
C GLN A 83 -8.29 -3.93 14.85
N LYS A 84 -8.92 -2.78 14.56
CA LYS A 84 -9.24 -2.37 13.20
C LYS A 84 -7.97 -2.25 12.35
N ILE A 85 -6.94 -1.57 12.84
CA ILE A 85 -5.66 -1.44 12.12
C ILE A 85 -4.99 -2.80 11.92
N GLN A 86 -5.03 -3.69 12.92
CA GLN A 86 -4.51 -5.06 12.78
C GLN A 86 -5.25 -5.85 11.69
N ASN A 87 -6.57 -5.68 11.60
CA ASN A 87 -7.35 -6.29 10.53
C ASN A 87 -7.01 -5.68 9.17
N GLU A 88 -6.83 -4.36 9.07
CA GLU A 88 -6.38 -3.69 7.84
C GLU A 88 -5.03 -4.22 7.36
N ILE A 89 -4.07 -4.46 8.27
CA ILE A 89 -2.78 -5.09 7.94
C ILE A 89 -2.99 -6.51 7.40
N LYS A 90 -3.85 -7.32 8.03
CA LYS A 90 -4.15 -8.68 7.55
C LYS A 90 -4.81 -8.67 6.18
N THR A 91 -5.79 -7.80 5.96
CA THR A 91 -6.45 -7.63 4.66
C THR A 91 -5.45 -7.20 3.59
N PHE A 92 -4.53 -6.29 3.93
CA PHE A 92 -3.47 -5.88 3.02
C PHE A 92 -2.54 -7.06 2.65
N ASP A 93 -2.11 -7.86 3.63
CA ASP A 93 -1.29 -9.05 3.36
C ASP A 93 -2.01 -10.06 2.46
N GLN A 94 -3.31 -10.30 2.73
CA GLN A 94 -4.14 -11.16 1.91
C GLN A 94 -4.30 -10.63 0.48
N ALA A 95 -4.50 -9.32 0.31
CA ALA A 95 -4.60 -8.69 -0.99
C ALA A 95 -3.29 -8.84 -1.80
N VAL A 96 -2.14 -8.61 -1.17
CA VAL A 96 -0.82 -8.79 -1.81
C VAL A 96 -0.60 -10.25 -2.23
N ARG A 97 -0.94 -11.21 -1.35
CA ARG A 97 -0.85 -12.65 -1.69
C ARG A 97 -1.77 -13.01 -2.84
N LEU A 98 -3.00 -12.51 -2.84
CA LEU A 98 -3.97 -12.76 -3.90
C LEU A 98 -3.47 -12.20 -5.24
N GLU A 99 -2.97 -10.97 -5.24
CA GLU A 99 -2.40 -10.33 -6.43
C GLU A 99 -1.18 -11.10 -6.96
N SER A 100 -0.27 -11.52 -6.08
CA SER A 100 0.90 -12.33 -6.46
C SER A 100 0.49 -13.68 -7.05
N ASN A 101 -0.45 -14.38 -6.42
CA ASN A 101 -0.94 -15.67 -6.91
C ASN A 101 -1.67 -15.54 -8.25
N SER A 102 -2.49 -14.49 -8.40
CA SER A 102 -3.21 -14.21 -9.65
C SER A 102 -2.25 -13.92 -10.80
N ASN A 103 -1.23 -13.09 -10.58
CA ASN A 103 -0.22 -12.80 -11.60
C ASN A 103 0.65 -14.03 -11.93
N ARG A 104 0.93 -14.88 -10.94
CA ARG A 104 1.63 -16.15 -11.17
C ARG A 104 0.80 -17.10 -12.03
N ALA A 105 -0.51 -17.21 -11.76
CA ALA A 105 -1.42 -18.01 -12.59
C ALA A 105 -1.47 -17.46 -14.02
N ALA A 106 -1.63 -16.13 -14.18
CA ALA A 106 -1.63 -15.48 -15.49
C ALA A 106 -0.34 -15.73 -16.29
N LEU A 107 0.83 -15.73 -15.64
CA LEU A 107 2.09 -16.07 -16.29
C LEU A 107 2.12 -17.53 -16.76
N LEU A 108 1.65 -18.47 -15.93
CA LEU A 108 1.59 -19.89 -16.31
C LEU A 108 0.64 -20.08 -17.51
N ASP A 109 -0.51 -19.42 -17.51
CA ASP A 109 -1.46 -19.47 -18.62
C ASP A 109 -0.86 -18.89 -19.90
N ALA A 110 -0.18 -17.74 -19.82
CA ALA A 110 0.50 -17.14 -20.96
C ALA A 110 1.63 -18.02 -21.51
N GLN A 111 2.39 -18.70 -20.64
CA GLN A 111 3.41 -19.66 -21.05
C GLN A 111 2.82 -20.87 -21.77
N ASN A 112 1.70 -21.39 -21.27
CA ASN A 112 0.98 -22.48 -21.94
C ASN A 112 0.44 -22.04 -23.31
N ALA A 113 -0.16 -20.86 -23.38
CA ALA A 113 -0.64 -20.28 -24.64
C ALA A 113 0.49 -20.09 -25.66
N LEU A 114 1.65 -19.60 -25.22
CA LEU A 114 2.85 -19.47 -26.05
C LEU A 114 3.29 -20.84 -26.61
N SER A 115 3.35 -21.88 -25.77
CA SER A 115 3.71 -23.23 -26.22
C SER A 115 2.71 -23.79 -27.24
N VAL A 116 1.42 -23.49 -27.09
CA VAL A 116 0.40 -23.87 -28.08
C VAL A 116 0.62 -23.11 -29.40
N GLN A 117 0.89 -21.81 -29.36
CA GLN A 117 1.11 -21.04 -30.59
C GLN A 117 2.42 -21.38 -31.29
N GLU A 118 3.45 -21.78 -30.56
CA GLU A 118 4.68 -22.33 -31.14
C GLU A 118 4.38 -23.59 -31.97
N LYS A 119 3.58 -24.52 -31.43
CA LYS A 119 3.15 -25.72 -32.15
C LYS A 119 2.28 -25.40 -33.36
N ASN A 120 1.37 -24.43 -33.25
CA ASN A 120 0.54 -23.99 -34.38
C ASN A 120 1.38 -23.37 -35.50
N LEU A 121 2.39 -22.58 -35.15
CA LEU A 121 3.34 -22.03 -36.10
C LEU A 121 4.14 -23.14 -36.80
N GLN A 122 4.60 -24.15 -36.06
CA GLN A 122 5.29 -25.30 -36.64
C GLN A 122 4.38 -26.06 -37.61
N LEU A 123 3.14 -26.34 -37.23
CA LEU A 123 2.15 -27.00 -38.07
C LEU A 123 1.87 -26.21 -39.35
N ALA A 124 1.67 -24.89 -39.25
CA ALA A 124 1.42 -24.04 -40.41
C ALA A 124 2.62 -24.03 -41.39
N ASN A 125 3.86 -24.06 -40.88
CA ASN A 125 5.04 -24.21 -41.72
C ASN A 125 5.07 -25.56 -42.46
N ASP A 126 4.72 -26.65 -41.77
CA ASP A 126 4.65 -27.98 -42.39
C ASP A 126 3.56 -28.06 -43.47
N VAL A 127 2.42 -27.40 -43.25
CA VAL A 127 1.33 -27.30 -44.25
C VAL A 127 1.80 -26.53 -45.49
N VAL A 128 2.42 -25.36 -45.33
CA VAL A 128 2.97 -24.58 -46.46
C VAL A 128 4.00 -25.38 -47.23
N ARG A 129 4.88 -26.11 -46.54
CA ARG A 129 5.86 -27.00 -47.19
C ARG A 129 5.15 -28.07 -48.01
N SER A 130 4.14 -28.73 -47.44
CA SER A 130 3.41 -29.79 -48.14
C SER A 130 2.61 -29.26 -49.33
N THR A 131 1.99 -28.09 -49.24
CA THR A 131 1.19 -27.52 -50.34
C THR A 131 2.08 -27.03 -51.48
N ARG A 132 3.24 -26.43 -51.18
CA ARG A 132 4.25 -26.10 -52.21
C ARG A 132 4.74 -27.32 -52.97
N LEU A 133 5.08 -28.41 -52.25
CA LEU A 133 5.50 -29.66 -52.90
C LEU A 133 4.42 -30.23 -53.84
N LYS A 134 3.16 -30.20 -53.43
CA LYS A 134 2.03 -30.64 -54.29
C LYS A 134 1.89 -29.78 -55.54
N TYR A 135 2.02 -28.45 -55.39
CA TYR A 135 1.98 -27.52 -56.50
C TYR A 135 3.14 -27.75 -57.48
N GLU A 136 4.36 -27.94 -56.98
CA GLU A 136 5.56 -28.26 -57.79
C GLU A 136 5.42 -29.59 -58.55
N GLN A 137 4.71 -30.57 -57.97
CA GLN A 137 4.40 -31.85 -58.60
C GLN A 137 3.19 -31.80 -59.55
N GLY A 138 2.52 -30.65 -59.67
CA GLY A 138 1.34 -30.46 -60.54
C GLY A 138 0.06 -31.10 -60.01
N VAL A 139 0.04 -31.54 -58.75
CA VAL A 139 -1.12 -32.19 -58.09
C VAL A 139 -1.85 -31.28 -57.10
N GLY A 140 -1.38 -30.04 -56.94
CA GLY A 140 -2.00 -29.00 -56.10
C GLY A 140 -2.16 -27.69 -56.87
N SER A 141 -3.07 -26.82 -56.40
CA SER A 141 -3.33 -25.52 -57.05
C SER A 141 -2.52 -24.38 -56.43
N ASN A 142 -2.26 -23.32 -57.20
CA ASN A 142 -1.60 -22.11 -56.66
C ASN A 142 -2.45 -21.43 -55.57
N LEU A 143 -3.77 -21.56 -55.65
CA LEU A 143 -4.69 -21.03 -54.64
C LEU A 143 -4.46 -21.69 -53.27
N GLU A 144 -4.27 -23.01 -53.24
CA GLU A 144 -3.94 -23.74 -51.99
C GLU A 144 -2.62 -23.29 -51.36
N VAL A 145 -1.63 -22.90 -52.18
CA VAL A 145 -0.36 -22.35 -51.69
C VAL A 145 -0.57 -20.99 -51.04
N ILE A 146 -1.33 -20.10 -51.69
CA ILE A 146 -1.65 -18.76 -51.18
C ILE A 146 -2.44 -18.83 -49.86
N ASP A 147 -3.43 -19.73 -49.78
CA ASP A 147 -4.23 -19.92 -48.56
C ASP A 147 -3.37 -20.45 -47.41
N ALA A 148 -2.48 -21.41 -47.69
CA ALA A 148 -1.54 -21.93 -46.70
C ALA A 148 -0.55 -20.85 -46.22
N GLU A 149 -0.02 -20.02 -47.12
CA GLU A 149 0.87 -18.91 -46.76
C GLU A 149 0.18 -17.85 -45.92
N THR A 150 -1.10 -17.56 -46.19
CA THR A 150 -1.93 -16.66 -45.39
C THR A 150 -2.13 -17.21 -43.99
N THR A 151 -2.46 -18.50 -43.87
CA THR A 151 -2.59 -19.20 -42.58
C THR A 151 -1.27 -19.17 -41.79
N LEU A 152 -0.12 -19.34 -42.47
CA LEU A 152 1.19 -19.22 -41.84
C LEU A 152 1.44 -17.80 -41.31
N LYS A 153 1.04 -16.76 -42.05
CA LYS A 153 1.17 -15.37 -41.60
C LYS A 153 0.32 -15.08 -40.37
N GLU A 154 -0.90 -15.60 -40.32
CA GLU A 154 -1.75 -15.53 -39.14
C GLU A 154 -1.14 -16.26 -37.94
N ALA A 155 -0.60 -17.47 -38.15
CA ALA A 155 0.08 -18.22 -37.10
C ALA A 155 1.34 -17.50 -36.58
N GLN A 156 2.11 -16.85 -37.46
CA GLN A 156 3.25 -16.00 -37.09
C GLN A 156 2.80 -14.83 -36.20
N ALA A 157 1.76 -14.10 -36.62
CA ALA A 157 1.23 -12.98 -35.83
C ALA A 157 0.74 -13.44 -34.45
N ASN A 158 0.01 -14.55 -34.37
CA ASN A 158 -0.47 -15.12 -33.12
C ASN A 158 0.67 -15.55 -32.18
N TYR A 159 1.74 -16.13 -32.73
CA TYR A 159 2.94 -16.49 -31.97
C TYR A 159 3.64 -15.26 -31.38
N TYR A 160 3.83 -14.19 -32.17
CA TYR A 160 4.43 -12.95 -31.67
C TYR A 160 3.58 -12.27 -30.59
N ASN A 161 2.26 -12.27 -30.75
CA ASN A 161 1.34 -11.78 -29.71
C ASN A 161 1.46 -12.61 -28.42
N ALA A 162 1.53 -13.93 -28.52
CA ALA A 162 1.70 -14.80 -27.35
C ALA A 162 3.04 -14.57 -26.63
N ILE A 163 4.13 -14.28 -27.37
CA ILE A 163 5.41 -13.88 -26.76
C ILE A 163 5.24 -12.58 -25.97
N TYR A 164 4.62 -11.57 -26.60
CA TYR A 164 4.38 -10.28 -25.97
C TYR A 164 3.56 -10.44 -24.68
N ASP A 165 2.47 -11.21 -24.72
CA ASP A 165 1.61 -11.46 -23.56
C ASP A 165 2.37 -12.17 -22.42
N ALA A 166 3.22 -13.15 -22.75
CA ALA A 166 4.05 -13.83 -21.76
C ALA A 166 5.07 -12.88 -21.09
N ILE A 167 5.66 -11.95 -21.86
CA ILE A 167 6.57 -10.92 -21.31
C ILE A 167 5.80 -9.97 -20.39
N VAL A 168 4.63 -9.49 -20.82
CA VAL A 168 3.78 -8.60 -20.00
C VAL A 168 3.34 -9.31 -18.72
N ALA A 169 2.92 -10.57 -18.78
CA ALA A 169 2.54 -11.36 -17.62
C ALA A 169 3.71 -11.52 -16.63
N LYS A 170 4.93 -11.70 -17.13
CA LYS A 170 6.15 -11.76 -16.30
C LYS A 170 6.41 -10.43 -15.61
N ILE A 171 6.35 -9.32 -16.33
CA ILE A 171 6.54 -7.97 -15.77
C ILE A 171 5.49 -7.68 -14.69
N ASN A 172 4.23 -8.06 -14.92
CA ASN A 172 3.16 -7.88 -13.94
C ASN A 172 3.41 -8.69 -12.66
N LEU A 173 3.92 -9.91 -12.77
CA LEU A 173 4.33 -10.71 -11.61
C LEU A 173 5.51 -10.06 -10.86
N ASP A 174 6.54 -9.60 -11.58
CA ASP A 174 7.68 -8.93 -10.97
C ASP A 174 7.29 -7.63 -10.26
N LYS A 175 6.31 -6.90 -10.82
CA LYS A 175 5.71 -5.71 -10.20
C LYS A 175 4.93 -6.08 -8.93
N ALA A 176 4.11 -7.12 -8.96
CA ALA A 176 3.33 -7.58 -7.81
C ALA A 176 4.23 -8.09 -6.66
N LEU A 177 5.40 -8.65 -6.98
CA LEU A 177 6.41 -9.07 -6.00
C LEU A 177 7.25 -7.91 -5.45
N GLY A 178 7.14 -6.71 -6.03
CA GLY A 178 7.94 -5.55 -5.64
C GLY A 178 9.40 -5.62 -6.09
N ASN A 179 9.73 -6.50 -7.05
CA ASN A 179 11.08 -6.62 -7.61
C ASN A 179 11.41 -5.48 -8.60
N LEU A 180 10.40 -4.78 -9.11
CA LEU A 180 10.54 -3.58 -9.92
C LEU A 180 10.32 -2.34 -9.04
N GLN A 181 11.41 -1.71 -8.62
CA GLN A 181 11.37 -0.34 -8.11
C GLN A 181 11.55 0.62 -9.28
N TYR A 182 10.69 1.64 -9.36
CA TYR A 182 10.84 2.77 -10.29
C TYR A 182 12.10 3.57 -9.99
#